data_AF-A0A1V6TLC8-F1
#
_entry.id   AF-A0A1V6TLC8-F1
#
_cell.length_a   1.000
_cell.length_b   1.000
_cell.length_c   1.000
_cell.angle_alpha   90.00
_cell.angle_beta   90.00
_cell.angle_gamma   90.00
#
_symmetry.space_group_name_H-M   'P 1'
#
loop_
_entity.id
_entity.type
_entity.pdbx_description
1 polymer ?
#
loop_
_entity_poly.entity_id
_entity_poly.type
_entity_poly.pdbx_seq_one_letter_code
_entity_poly.pdbx_strand_id
1 'polypeptide(L)'
;MVGKATGGNRLIELLRKEAFEKLRVDDKALGKRVLEWQKARDESMAYCQRKKDQRRFDGQGNFDMNFLKEALTYDLIERKEIIT
;
A
#
# COMPACT_ATOMS: atom_id res chain seq x y z
N MET A 1 -20.48 22.23 19.31
CA MET A 1 -19.72 20.96 19.25
C MET A 1 -18.89 21.00 17.97
N VAL A 2 -17.59 21.28 18.06
CA VAL A 2 -16.71 21.45 16.87
C VAL A 2 -16.05 20.11 16.57
N GLY A 3 -16.38 19.54 15.41
CA GLY A 3 -15.82 18.30 14.91
C GLY A 3 -14.32 18.40 14.70
N LYS A 4 -13.55 17.72 15.55
CA LYS A 4 -12.14 17.44 15.33
C LYS A 4 -12.02 16.03 14.74
N ALA A 5 -11.62 15.93 13.46
CA ALA A 5 -10.75 14.89 12.91
C ALA A 5 -10.88 14.82 11.37
N THR A 6 -10.12 15.61 10.59
CA THR A 6 -9.99 15.34 9.13
C THR A 6 -8.75 15.95 8.44
N GLY A 7 -7.95 16.79 9.10
CA GLY A 7 -6.82 17.48 8.45
C GLY A 7 -5.63 16.58 8.06
N GLY A 8 -5.22 15.68 8.95
CA GLY A 8 -4.00 14.86 8.76
C GLY A 8 -4.11 13.87 7.60
N ASN A 9 -5.25 13.19 7.47
CA ASN A 9 -5.48 12.24 6.39
C ASN A 9 -5.48 12.93 5.03
N ARG A 10 -6.08 14.12 4.92
CA ARG A 10 -6.21 14.84 3.65
C ARG A 10 -4.86 15.33 3.09
N LEU A 11 -3.91 15.69 3.96
CA LEU A 11 -2.57 16.09 3.51
C LEU A 11 -1.77 14.90 2.98
N ILE A 12 -1.84 13.75 3.67
CA ILE A 12 -1.18 12.50 3.25
C ILE A 12 -1.75 12.01 1.91
N GLU A 13 -3.06 12.15 1.71
CA GLU A 13 -3.72 11.88 0.42
C GLU A 13 -3.15 12.71 -0.72
N LEU A 14 -3.04 14.02 -0.51
CA LEU A 14 -2.58 14.95 -1.53
C LEU A 14 -1.12 14.68 -1.91
N LEU A 15 -0.25 14.50 -0.91
CA LEU A 15 1.17 14.21 -1.14
C LEU A 15 1.36 12.88 -1.90
N ARG A 16 0.57 11.86 -1.60
CA ARG A 16 0.68 10.55 -2.25
C ARG A 16 0.17 10.60 -3.69
N LYS A 17 -0.90 11.36 -3.97
CA LYS A 17 -1.36 11.62 -5.34
C LYS A 17 -0.31 12.38 -6.16
N GLU A 18 0.28 13.44 -5.60
CA GLU A 18 1.31 14.24 -6.30
C GLU A 18 2.56 13.43 -6.64
N ALA A 19 3.03 12.57 -5.72
CA ALA A 19 4.15 11.68 -5.99
C ALA A 19 3.85 10.73 -7.16
N PHE A 20 2.61 10.23 -7.26
CA PHE A 20 2.19 9.32 -8.31
C PHE A 20 2.08 10.00 -9.69
N GLU A 21 1.56 11.23 -9.75
CA GLU A 21 1.50 11.99 -10.99
C GLU A 21 2.91 12.33 -11.51
N LYS A 22 3.87 12.63 -10.63
CA LYS A 22 5.27 12.84 -11.03
C LYS A 22 5.90 11.59 -11.65
N LEU A 23 5.54 10.40 -11.19
CA LEU A 23 6.02 9.13 -11.75
C LEU A 23 5.42 8.82 -13.13
N ARG A 24 4.24 9.35 -13.46
CA ARG A 24 3.64 9.24 -14.81
C ARG A 24 4.40 10.09 -15.84
N VAL A 25 4.95 11.23 -15.41
CA VAL A 25 5.73 12.13 -16.28
C VAL A 25 7.11 11.55 -16.60
N ASP A 26 7.65 10.70 -15.73
CA ASP A 26 8.88 9.95 -16.02
C ASP A 26 8.56 8.68 -16.84
N ASP A 27 8.64 8.82 -18.16
CA ASP A 27 8.27 7.81 -19.16
C ASP A 27 9.24 6.60 -19.21
N LYS A 28 10.20 6.52 -18.27
CA LYS A 28 11.27 5.51 -18.24
C LYS A 28 10.86 4.11 -17.78
N ALA A 29 9.63 3.86 -17.36
CA ALA A 29 9.16 2.51 -17.03
C ALA A 29 7.98 2.08 -17.93
N LEU A 30 8.31 1.67 -19.14
CA LEU A 30 7.38 1.00 -20.03
C LEU A 30 7.01 -0.40 -19.47
N GLY A 31 5.72 -0.71 -19.41
CA GLY A 31 5.19 -2.07 -19.47
C GLY A 31 4.97 -2.86 -18.18
N LYS A 32 5.52 -2.45 -17.02
CA LYS A 32 5.42 -3.21 -15.75
C LYS A 32 5.00 -2.39 -14.53
N ARG A 33 4.17 -1.36 -14.68
CA ARG A 33 3.73 -0.55 -13.53
C ARG A 33 2.24 -0.21 -13.62
N VAL A 34 1.55 -0.41 -12.50
CA VAL A 34 0.18 0.07 -12.29
C VAL A 34 0.27 1.57 -11.99
N LEU A 35 -0.14 2.41 -12.94
CA LEU A 35 -0.10 3.88 -12.85
C LEU A 35 -1.48 4.49 -12.57
N GLU A 36 -2.51 3.68 -12.35
CA GLU A 36 -3.78 4.18 -11.83
C GLU A 36 -3.69 4.43 -10.32
N TRP A 37 -3.62 5.71 -9.93
CA TRP A 37 -3.56 6.12 -8.52
C TRP A 37 -4.64 5.45 -7.65
N GLN A 38 -5.89 5.46 -8.12
CA GLN A 38 -7.01 4.89 -7.39
C GLN A 38 -6.82 3.38 -7.13
N LYS A 39 -6.37 2.64 -8.15
CA LYS A 39 -6.13 1.20 -8.04
C LYS A 39 -4.97 0.88 -7.08
N ALA A 40 -3.86 1.59 -7.19
CA ALA A 40 -2.71 1.42 -6.30
C ALA A 40 -3.06 1.76 -4.85
N ARG A 41 -3.82 2.83 -4.64
CA ARG A 41 -4.37 3.23 -3.35
C ARG A 41 -5.25 2.13 -2.76
N ASP A 42 -6.28 1.72 -3.49
CA ASP A 42 -7.33 0.85 -2.95
C ASP A 42 -6.76 -0.52 -2.61
N GLU A 43 -5.88 -1.06 -3.46
CA GLU A 43 -5.20 -2.33 -3.20
C GLU A 43 -4.20 -2.23 -2.04
N SER A 44 -3.47 -1.12 -1.90
CA SER A 44 -2.60 -0.89 -0.74
C SER A 44 -3.39 -0.83 0.56
N MET A 45 -4.52 -0.12 0.56
CA MET A 45 -5.41 -0.01 1.73
C MET A 45 -6.04 -1.36 2.06
N ALA A 46 -6.52 -2.09 1.06
CA ALA A 46 -7.08 -3.43 1.22
C ALA A 46 -6.02 -4.40 1.77
N TYR A 47 -4.79 -4.36 1.27
CA TYR A 47 -3.68 -5.17 1.77
C TYR A 47 -3.34 -4.88 3.23
N CYS A 48 -3.21 -3.61 3.61
CA CYS A 48 -2.99 -3.22 4.99
C CYS A 48 -4.14 -3.67 5.91
N GLN A 49 -5.39 -3.57 5.43
CA GLN A 49 -6.55 -4.04 6.20
C GLN A 49 -6.52 -5.55 6.39
N ARG A 50 -6.25 -6.34 5.34
CA ARG A 50 -6.08 -7.80 5.44
C ARG A 50 -5.04 -8.18 6.49
N LYS A 51 -3.91 -7.48 6.56
CA LYS A 51 -2.86 -7.74 7.57
C LYS A 51 -3.30 -7.42 9.00
N LYS A 52 -4.12 -6.38 9.18
CA LYS A 52 -4.72 -6.06 10.49
C LYS A 52 -5.70 -7.15 10.92
N ASP A 53 -6.58 -7.57 10.02
CA ASP A 53 -7.58 -8.60 10.29
C ASP A 53 -6.92 -9.95 10.59
N GLN A 54 -5.81 -10.22 9.92
CA GLN A 54 -4.93 -11.38 10.16
C GLN A 54 -4.14 -11.29 11.46
N ARG A 55 -4.17 -10.18 12.21
CA ARG A 55 -3.38 -10.02 13.43
C ARG A 55 -1.87 -10.20 13.19
N ARG A 56 -1.42 -9.78 12.00
CA ARG A 56 -0.02 -9.87 11.57
C ARG A 56 0.83 -8.76 12.18
N PHE A 57 0.22 -7.61 12.50
CA PHE A 57 0.93 -6.47 13.11
C PHE A 57 1.11 -6.59 14.63
N ASP A 58 0.21 -7.28 15.33
CA ASP A 58 0.28 -7.52 16.79
C ASP A 58 0.85 -8.91 17.12
N GLY A 59 1.25 -9.69 16.11
CA GLY A 59 1.92 -10.99 16.27
C GLY A 59 1.03 -12.11 16.82
N GLN A 60 -0.29 -11.92 16.84
CA GLN A 60 -1.24 -12.88 17.40
C GLN A 60 -1.91 -13.77 16.35
N GLY A 61 -1.56 -13.61 15.06
CA GLY A 61 -1.98 -14.50 13.99
C GLY A 61 -1.09 -15.75 13.86
N ASN A 62 -1.65 -16.82 13.30
CA ASN A 62 -0.91 -18.07 13.05
C ASN A 62 -0.10 -17.97 11.74
N PHE A 63 0.98 -17.19 11.77
CA PHE A 63 1.86 -16.96 10.63
C PHE A 63 3.26 -17.47 10.90
N ASP A 64 3.90 -18.03 9.87
CA ASP A 64 5.31 -18.33 9.92
C ASP A 64 6.10 -17.03 10.02
N MET A 65 6.57 -16.74 11.23
CA MET A 65 7.35 -15.54 11.57
C MET A 65 8.62 -15.41 10.72
N ASN A 66 9.11 -16.49 10.11
CA ASN A 66 10.22 -16.43 9.16
C ASN A 66 9.77 -15.88 7.80
N PHE A 67 8.65 -16.37 7.26
CA PHE A 67 8.05 -15.83 6.04
C PHE A 67 7.60 -14.37 6.20
N LEU A 68 7.16 -13.99 7.40
CA LEU A 68 6.81 -12.61 7.74
C LEU A 68 7.99 -11.62 7.60
N LYS A 69 9.21 -12.08 7.84
CA LYS A 69 10.43 -11.25 7.69
C LYS A 69 10.84 -11.09 6.23
N GLU A 70 10.47 -12.04 5.37
CA GLU A 70 10.93 -12.13 3.97
C GLU A 70 9.95 -11.48 2.98
N ALA A 71 8.64 -11.56 3.25
CA ALA A 71 7.59 -10.96 2.44
C ALA A 71 7.49 -9.43 2.67
N LEU A 72 8.50 -8.69 2.19
CA LEU A 72 8.62 -7.24 2.34
C LEU A 72 7.88 -6.45 1.26
N THR A 73 7.65 -7.07 0.09
CA THR A 73 7.12 -6.37 -1.08
C THR A 73 5.84 -7.04 -1.59
N TYR A 74 4.76 -6.26 -1.74
CA TYR A 74 3.53 -6.73 -2.38
C TYR A 74 3.55 -6.35 -3.86
N ASP A 75 3.59 -7.35 -4.73
CA ASP A 75 3.49 -7.16 -6.17
C ASP A 75 2.02 -6.88 -6.53
N LEU A 76 1.76 -5.66 -6.98
CA LEU A 76 0.41 -5.22 -7.34
C LEU A 76 -0.08 -5.79 -8.68
N ILE A 77 0.84 -6.23 -9.55
CA ILE A 77 0.54 -6.84 -10.84
C ILE A 77 0.14 -8.30 -10.63
N GLU A 78 0.95 -9.04 -9.89
CA GLU A 78 0.70 -10.47 -9.59
C GLU A 78 -0.21 -10.67 -8.38
N ARG A 79 -0.53 -9.60 -7.65
CA ARG A 79 -1.40 -9.58 -6.46
C ARG A 79 -0.97 -10.56 -5.38
N LYS A 80 0.34 -10.66 -5.14
CA LYS A 80 0.93 -11.55 -4.14
C LYS A 80 2.11 -10.87 -3.44
N GLU A 81 2.43 -11.37 -2.25
CA GLU A 81 3.70 -11.02 -1.61
C GLU A 81 4.84 -11.75 -2.33
N ILE A 82 5.93 -11.04 -2.61
CA ILE A 82 7.14 -11.60 -3.19
C ILE A 82 8.31 -11.38 -2.22
N ILE A 83 9.21 -12.37 -2.19
CA ILE A 83 10.51 -12.25 -1.53
C ILE A 83 11.46 -11.67 -2.57
N THR A 84 12.13 -10.57 -2.22
CA THR A 84 13.13 -9.89 -3.06
C THR A 84 14.51 -10.06 -2.46
#